data_AF-A0A7Y7CJC5-F1
#
_entry.id   AF-A0A7Y7CJC5-F1
#
_cell.length_a   1.000
_cell.length_b   1.000
_cell.length_c   1.000
_cell.angle_alpha   90.00
_cell.angle_beta   90.00
_cell.angle_gamma   90.00
#
_symmetry.space_group_name_H-M   'P 1'
#
loop_
_entity.id
_entity.type
_entity.pdbx_description
1 polymer ?
#
loop_
_entity_poly.entity_id
_entity_poly.type
_entity_poly.pdbx_seq_one_letter_code
_entity_poly.pdbx_strand_id
1 'polypeptide(L)'
;MKPRELLEQTVLGMAMEGGFAKAKRYLSENNFSDKGQYSHRLIWQTMERLYPTSTIDPVTVAVQISQQRGQSFHYYLSSLTSSICGSHIESYSLQLLELDIRFKLVQALKLEESNALKNTDLNLASIYREMQTTVGKDDIDLFVIIGSIQKYLESYGEDVPKSIRLLINSLPQRIQELKSNTQLKNLLHYLKAFQSRFANEKTSLLIEQLSNHLEVEI
;
A
#
# COMPACT_ATOMS: atom_id res chain seq x y z
N MET A 1 15.36 -0.90 -4.24
CA MET A 1 15.10 -0.84 -2.78
C MET A 1 14.92 0.58 -2.25
N LYS A 2 15.72 1.58 -2.67
CA LYS A 2 15.60 2.99 -2.22
C LYS A 2 14.20 3.65 -2.36
N PRO A 3 13.36 3.36 -3.38
CA PRO A 3 12.05 4.00 -3.50
C PRO A 3 11.04 3.58 -2.42
N ARG A 4 11.09 2.33 -1.95
CA ARG A 4 10.16 1.82 -0.92
C ARG A 4 10.45 2.42 0.44
N GLU A 5 11.72 2.50 0.83
CA GLU A 5 12.13 3.04 2.12
C GLU A 5 11.73 4.51 2.28
N LEU A 6 11.91 5.31 1.22
CA LEU A 6 11.47 6.71 1.18
C LEU A 6 9.95 6.83 1.32
N LEU A 7 9.19 5.94 0.67
CA LEU A 7 7.74 5.91 0.77
C LEU A 7 7.27 5.51 2.17
N GLU A 8 7.90 4.51 2.78
CA GLU A 8 7.63 4.13 4.18
C GLU A 8 7.89 5.30 5.12
N GLN A 9 9.02 6.00 4.98
CA GLN A 9 9.35 7.21 5.75
C GLN A 9 8.30 8.30 5.59
N THR A 10 7.85 8.55 4.35
CA THR A 10 6.81 9.54 4.05
C THR A 10 5.49 9.18 4.72
N VAL A 11 5.03 7.92 4.60
CA VAL A 11 3.79 7.46 5.22
C VAL A 11 3.87 7.53 6.75
N LEU A 12 4.98 7.10 7.35
CA LEU A 12 5.19 7.16 8.80
C LEU A 12 5.17 8.60 9.31
N GLY A 13 5.87 9.50 8.64
CA GLY A 13 5.84 10.91 8.95
C GLY A 13 4.42 11.46 8.90
N MET A 14 3.74 11.31 7.75
CA MET A 14 2.36 11.82 7.58
C MET A 14 1.39 11.25 8.60
N ALA A 15 1.60 9.99 9.00
CA ALA A 15 0.78 9.36 10.01
C ALA A 15 0.99 9.99 11.41
N MET A 16 2.22 10.37 11.76
CA MET A 16 2.54 11.11 12.99
C MET A 16 2.09 12.58 12.96
N GLU A 17 1.79 13.15 11.79
CA GLU A 17 1.19 14.49 11.63
C GLU A 17 -0.36 14.44 11.58
N GLY A 18 -0.96 13.44 12.23
CA GLY A 18 -2.43 13.28 12.32
C GLY A 18 -3.06 12.46 11.20
N GLY A 19 -2.28 11.92 10.26
CA GLY A 19 -2.78 11.07 9.19
C GLY A 19 -3.05 9.61 9.59
N PHE A 20 -2.68 9.17 10.80
CA PHE A 20 -2.66 7.74 11.15
C PHE A 20 -4.00 7.03 10.97
N ALA A 21 -5.11 7.63 11.42
CA ALA A 21 -6.44 7.03 11.30
C ALA A 21 -6.85 6.75 9.85
N LYS A 22 -6.40 7.59 8.91
CA LYS A 22 -6.63 7.40 7.47
C LYS A 22 -5.74 6.29 6.94
N ALA A 23 -4.44 6.33 7.20
CA ALA A 23 -3.49 5.33 6.71
C ALA A 23 -3.77 3.91 7.24
N LYS A 24 -4.20 3.78 8.50
CA LYS A 24 -4.58 2.49 9.13
C LYS A 24 -5.76 1.79 8.44
N ARG A 25 -6.55 2.50 7.63
CA ARG A 25 -7.60 1.86 6.80
C ARG A 25 -7.02 0.98 5.69
N TYR A 26 -5.80 1.29 5.26
CA TYR A 26 -5.13 0.67 4.11
C TYR A 26 -3.99 -0.25 4.53
N LEU A 27 -3.29 0.12 5.60
CA LEU A 27 -2.01 -0.48 5.98
C LEU A 27 -2.07 -1.15 7.36
N SER A 28 -1.18 -2.12 7.53
CA SER A 28 -0.87 -2.83 8.75
C SER A 28 0.64 -2.87 8.95
N GLU A 29 1.09 -3.28 10.15
CA GLU A 29 2.51 -3.51 10.45
C GLU A 29 3.24 -4.38 9.39
N ASN A 30 2.53 -5.31 8.73
CA ASN A 30 3.11 -6.24 7.77
C ASN A 30 3.44 -5.60 6.41
N ASN A 31 3.09 -4.33 6.21
CA ASN A 31 3.42 -3.58 5.00
C ASN A 31 4.74 -2.81 5.13
N PHE A 32 5.31 -2.72 6.34
CA PHE A 32 6.53 -1.98 6.62
C PHE A 32 7.73 -2.91 6.76
N SER A 33 8.90 -2.39 6.41
CA SER A 33 10.15 -3.13 6.53
C SER A 33 10.62 -3.22 7.98
N ASP A 34 11.26 -4.33 8.31
CA ASP A 34 11.96 -4.57 9.58
C ASP A 34 13.49 -4.51 9.39
N LYS A 35 13.94 -3.97 8.25
CA LYS A 35 15.35 -3.95 7.85
C LYS A 35 15.94 -2.57 8.12
N GLY A 36 17.18 -2.54 8.61
CA GLY A 36 17.93 -1.30 8.83
C GLY A 36 18.10 -0.95 10.30
N GLN A 37 18.62 0.25 10.58
CA GLN A 37 18.85 0.74 11.94
C GLN A 37 17.54 1.06 12.67
N TYR A 38 16.50 1.48 11.93
CA TYR A 38 15.19 1.83 12.47
C TYR A 38 14.13 0.92 11.87
N SER A 39 13.51 0.06 12.70
CA SER A 39 12.43 -0.81 12.25
C SER A 39 11.15 -0.02 12.01
N HIS A 40 10.79 0.20 10.75
CA HIS A 40 9.53 0.85 10.37
C HIS A 40 8.31 0.05 10.82
N ARG A 41 8.43 -1.29 10.79
CA ARG A 41 7.42 -2.18 11.35
C ARG A 41 7.19 -1.91 12.83
N LEU A 42 8.24 -1.81 13.64
CA LEU A 42 8.12 -1.52 15.08
C LEU A 42 7.48 -0.14 15.33
N ILE A 43 7.86 0.87 14.54
CA ILE A 43 7.27 2.21 14.63
C ILE A 43 5.76 2.12 14.38
N TRP A 44 5.34 1.49 13.29
CA TRP A 44 3.92 1.32 12.97
C TRP A 44 3.15 0.53 14.05
N GLN A 45 3.72 -0.59 14.52
CA GLN A 45 3.15 -1.38 15.63
C GLN A 45 2.93 -0.54 16.89
N THR A 46 3.87 0.35 17.19
CA THR A 46 3.76 1.24 18.33
C THR A 46 2.61 2.24 18.15
N MET A 47 2.48 2.82 16.95
CA MET A 47 1.36 3.71 16.62
C MET A 47 0.00 2.98 16.71
N GLU A 48 -0.06 1.72 16.24
CA GLU A 48 -1.27 0.89 16.34
C GLU A 48 -1.72 0.63 17.78
N ARG A 49 -0.77 0.46 18.71
CA ARG A 49 -1.04 0.28 20.14
C ARG A 49 -1.47 1.57 20.83
N LEU A 50 -0.90 2.70 20.42
CA LEU A 50 -1.23 4.01 20.99
C LEU A 50 -2.61 4.50 20.53
N TYR A 51 -3.07 4.11 19.35
CA TYR A 51 -4.36 4.53 18.81
C TYR A 51 -5.53 3.63 19.26
N PRO A 52 -6.69 4.18 19.66
CA PRO A 52 -7.06 5.60 19.68
C PRO A 52 -6.80 6.30 21.02
N THR A 53 -6.08 5.67 21.94
CA THR A 53 -5.98 6.08 23.35
C THR A 53 -4.97 7.20 23.63
N SER A 54 -4.05 7.47 22.71
CA SER A 54 -2.97 8.44 22.88
C SER A 54 -2.67 9.15 21.57
N THR A 55 -2.03 10.31 21.66
CA THR A 55 -1.59 11.06 20.48
C THR A 55 -0.54 10.27 19.72
N ILE A 56 -0.65 10.31 18.39
CA ILE A 56 0.30 9.68 17.49
C ILE A 56 1.21 10.77 16.96
N ASP A 57 2.32 11.01 17.66
CA ASP A 57 3.30 12.04 17.36
C ASP A 57 4.73 11.50 17.60
N PRO A 58 5.79 12.15 17.06
CA PRO A 58 7.16 11.65 17.17
C PRO A 58 7.66 11.45 18.61
N VAL A 59 7.20 12.29 19.55
CA VAL A 59 7.64 12.24 20.95
C VAL A 59 7.00 11.04 21.64
N THR A 60 5.67 10.92 21.55
CA THR A 60 4.92 9.83 22.19
C THR A 60 5.35 8.47 21.66
N VAL A 61 5.53 8.34 20.34
CA VAL A 61 6.00 7.09 19.72
C VAL A 61 7.43 6.76 20.15
N ALA A 62 8.35 7.74 20.18
CA ALA A 62 9.73 7.51 20.61
C ALA A 62 9.83 7.06 22.07
N VAL A 63 9.07 7.69 22.97
CA VAL A 63 9.01 7.31 24.39
C VAL A 63 8.54 5.87 24.53
N GLN A 64 7.48 5.50 23.81
CA GLN A 64 6.91 4.15 23.89
C GLN A 64 7.87 3.08 23.35
N ILE A 65 8.61 3.37 22.27
CA ILE A 65 9.66 2.47 21.76
C ILE A 65 10.81 2.36 22.78
N SER A 66 11.24 3.47 23.36
CA SER A 66 12.32 3.50 24.35
C SER A 66 11.99 2.67 25.58
N GLN A 67 10.76 2.75 26.08
CA GLN A 67 10.30 1.93 27.20
C GLN A 67 10.27 0.43 26.87
N GLN A 68 9.95 0.06 25.63
CA GLN A 68 9.87 -1.35 25.21
C GLN A 68 11.23 -1.97 24.86
N ARG A 69 12.17 -1.18 24.33
CA ARG A 69 13.42 -1.69 23.72
C ARG A 69 14.70 -1.08 24.27
N GLY A 70 14.63 -0.06 25.11
CA GLY A 70 15.80 0.69 25.60
C GLY A 70 16.51 1.50 24.52
N GLN A 71 15.92 1.68 23.34
CA GLN A 71 16.50 2.40 22.20
C GLN A 71 15.80 3.73 21.97
N SER A 72 16.57 4.78 21.65
CA SER A 72 16.02 6.12 21.38
C SER A 72 15.83 6.34 19.89
N PHE A 73 14.58 6.58 19.49
CA PHE A 73 14.19 6.86 18.09
C PHE A 73 13.90 8.35 17.87
N HIS A 74 14.05 9.22 18.88
CA HIS A 74 13.61 10.61 18.85
C HIS A 74 14.09 11.40 17.62
N TYR A 75 15.40 11.41 17.36
CA TYR A 75 15.97 12.15 16.22
C TYR A 75 15.46 11.64 14.88
N TYR A 76 15.30 10.32 14.76
CA TYR A 76 14.80 9.70 13.54
C TYR A 76 13.33 10.04 13.31
N LEU A 77 12.47 9.84 14.30
CA LEU A 77 11.03 10.15 14.14
C LEU A 77 10.80 11.63 13.87
N SER A 78 11.60 12.51 14.47
CA SER A 78 11.54 13.96 14.20
C SER A 78 11.98 14.31 12.77
N SER A 79 12.93 13.57 12.19
CA SER A 79 13.33 13.79 10.80
C SER A 79 12.31 13.28 9.79
N LEU A 80 11.47 12.31 10.17
CA LEU A 80 10.38 11.84 9.31
C LEU A 80 9.30 12.91 9.13
N THR A 81 9.07 13.76 10.13
CA THR A 81 8.04 14.79 10.07
C THR A 81 8.49 16.11 9.45
N SER A 82 9.80 16.39 9.45
CA SER A 82 10.35 17.64 8.92
C SER A 82 10.25 17.80 7.39
N SER A 83 10.01 16.70 6.66
CA SER A 83 10.05 16.67 5.18
C SER A 83 8.70 16.36 4.54
N ILE A 84 7.61 16.43 5.31
CA ILE A 84 6.27 16.10 4.79
C ILE A 84 5.70 17.29 4.03
N CYS A 85 5.49 17.11 2.74
CA CYS A 85 4.72 18.04 1.90
C CYS A 85 3.46 17.34 1.39
N GLY A 86 2.28 17.77 1.87
CA GLY A 86 0.99 17.44 1.26
C GLY A 86 -0.01 16.73 2.17
N SER A 87 -1.27 16.66 1.71
CA SER A 87 -2.42 16.14 2.46
C SER A 87 -2.91 14.76 1.97
N HIS A 88 -2.13 14.07 1.12
CA HIS A 88 -2.56 12.89 0.37
C HIS A 88 -2.03 11.57 0.94
N ILE A 89 -2.10 11.37 2.26
CA ILE A 89 -1.58 10.16 2.92
C ILE A 89 -2.22 8.88 2.37
N GLU A 90 -3.49 8.95 1.95
CA GLU A 90 -4.21 7.83 1.35
C GLU A 90 -3.53 7.36 0.05
N SER A 91 -3.06 8.29 -0.80
CA SER A 91 -2.38 7.96 -2.05
C SER A 91 -1.04 7.28 -1.79
N TYR A 92 -0.23 7.81 -0.87
CA TYR A 92 1.05 7.20 -0.50
C TYR A 92 0.87 5.85 0.19
N SER A 93 -0.18 5.71 1.01
CA SER A 93 -0.51 4.44 1.66
C SER A 93 -0.89 3.37 0.64
N LEU A 94 -1.63 3.73 -0.41
CA LEU A 94 -1.97 2.81 -1.50
C LEU A 94 -0.77 2.41 -2.34
N GLN A 95 0.12 3.36 -2.66
CA GLN A 95 1.38 3.05 -3.35
C GLN A 95 2.25 2.09 -2.53
N LEU A 96 2.31 2.28 -1.20
CA LEU A 96 3.09 1.40 -0.32
C LEU A 96 2.48 0.00 -0.27
N LEU A 97 1.15 -0.09 -0.18
CA LEU A 97 0.43 -1.34 -0.24
C LEU A 97 0.69 -2.07 -1.57
N GLU A 98 0.62 -1.36 -2.70
CA GLU A 98 0.89 -1.94 -4.02
C GLU A 98 2.33 -2.48 -4.13
N LEU A 99 3.33 -1.71 -3.70
CA LEU A 99 4.72 -2.16 -3.67
C LEU A 99 4.93 -3.38 -2.76
N ASP A 100 4.21 -3.44 -1.64
CA ASP A 100 4.26 -4.56 -0.72
C ASP A 100 3.68 -5.84 -1.32
N ILE A 101 2.52 -5.75 -1.97
CA ILE A 101 1.89 -6.87 -2.67
C ILE A 101 2.78 -7.33 -3.82
N ARG A 102 3.33 -6.39 -4.60
CA ARG A 102 4.27 -6.68 -5.71
C ARG A 102 5.44 -7.50 -5.20
N PHE A 103 6.07 -7.05 -4.11
CA PHE A 103 7.20 -7.75 -3.51
C PHE A 103 6.81 -9.16 -3.05
N LYS A 104 5.69 -9.30 -2.31
CA LYS A 104 5.21 -10.60 -1.81
C LYS A 104 4.87 -11.56 -2.95
N LEU A 105 4.24 -11.06 -4.01
CA LEU A 105 3.87 -11.85 -5.18
C LEU A 105 5.11 -12.32 -5.95
N VAL A 106 6.11 -11.45 -6.17
CA VAL A 106 7.39 -11.84 -6.77
C VAL A 106 8.09 -12.92 -5.95
N GLN A 107 8.11 -12.78 -4.62
CA GLN A 107 8.71 -13.80 -3.74
C GLN A 107 7.96 -15.14 -3.80
N ALA A 108 6.62 -15.11 -3.81
CA ALA A 108 5.80 -16.31 -3.94
C ALA A 108 6.09 -17.01 -5.28
N LEU A 109 6.04 -16.29 -6.40
CA LEU A 109 6.32 -16.85 -7.72
C LEU A 109 7.75 -17.41 -7.82
N LYS A 110 8.74 -16.80 -7.15
CA LYS A 110 10.11 -17.31 -7.08
C LYS A 110 10.23 -18.61 -6.30
N LEU A 111 9.45 -18.75 -5.24
CA LEU A 111 9.36 -20.00 -4.49
C LEU A 111 8.75 -21.11 -5.37
N GLU A 112 7.68 -20.81 -6.08
CA GLU A 112 7.01 -21.80 -6.95
C GLU A 112 7.89 -22.19 -8.15
N GLU A 113 8.61 -21.25 -8.78
CA GLU A 113 9.64 -21.57 -9.78
C GLU A 113 10.68 -22.55 -9.21
N SER A 114 11.17 -22.28 -8.00
CA SER A 114 12.16 -23.13 -7.35
C SER A 114 11.62 -24.53 -7.05
N ASN A 115 10.33 -24.65 -6.71
CA ASN A 115 9.66 -25.93 -6.49
C ASN A 115 9.48 -26.72 -7.80
N ALA A 116 9.05 -26.04 -8.87
CA ALA A 116 8.92 -26.64 -10.20
C ALA A 116 10.27 -27.18 -10.71
N LEU A 117 11.35 -26.40 -10.56
CA LEU A 117 12.70 -26.82 -10.91
C LEU A 117 13.17 -28.05 -10.13
N LYS A 118 12.87 -28.14 -8.82
CA LYS A 118 13.17 -29.32 -8.00
C LYS A 118 12.41 -30.56 -8.47
N ASN A 119 11.21 -30.38 -8.99
CA ASN A 119 10.36 -31.44 -9.55
C ASN A 119 10.65 -31.70 -11.03
N THR A 120 11.71 -31.11 -11.60
CA THR A 120 12.10 -31.25 -13.02
C THR A 120 11.07 -30.74 -14.03
N ASP A 121 10.08 -29.95 -13.60
CA ASP A 121 9.10 -29.33 -14.49
C ASP A 121 9.62 -27.97 -15.00
N LEU A 122 10.35 -28.03 -16.12
CA LEU A 122 10.95 -26.86 -16.75
C LEU A 122 9.90 -25.93 -17.38
N ASN A 123 8.77 -26.48 -17.83
CA ASN A 123 7.70 -25.70 -18.45
C ASN A 123 7.01 -24.83 -17.40
N LEU A 124 6.63 -25.43 -16.27
CA LEU A 124 6.01 -24.72 -15.16
C LEU A 124 6.97 -23.70 -14.53
N ALA A 125 8.25 -24.05 -14.40
CA ALA A 125 9.27 -23.11 -13.93
C ALA A 125 9.40 -21.88 -14.85
N SER A 126 9.36 -22.08 -16.17
CA SER A 126 9.41 -20.98 -17.15
C SER A 126 8.21 -20.05 -17.02
N ILE A 127 7.01 -20.60 -16.82
CA ILE A 127 5.78 -19.81 -16.62
C ILE A 127 5.90 -18.93 -15.37
N TYR A 128 6.33 -19.49 -14.24
CA TYR A 128 6.52 -18.70 -13.01
C TYR A 128 7.56 -17.58 -13.19
N ARG A 129 8.65 -17.84 -13.92
CA ARG A 129 9.67 -16.81 -14.23
C ARG A 129 9.12 -15.67 -15.10
N GLU A 130 8.29 -15.99 -16.09
CA GLU A 130 7.65 -14.99 -16.95
C GLU A 130 6.65 -14.12 -16.15
N MET A 131 5.89 -14.75 -15.25
CA MET A 131 5.00 -14.04 -14.33
C MET A 131 5.78 -13.11 -13.38
N GLN A 132 6.90 -13.57 -12.82
CA GLN A 132 7.77 -12.72 -11.99
C GLN A 132 8.23 -11.47 -12.75
N THR A 133 8.64 -11.66 -14.01
CA THR A 133 9.11 -10.57 -14.88
C THR A 133 8.00 -9.56 -15.14
N THR A 134 6.78 -10.03 -15.39
CA THR A 134 5.60 -9.18 -15.61
C THR A 134 5.19 -8.43 -14.35
N VAL A 135 5.16 -9.09 -13.21
CA VAL A 135 4.88 -8.47 -11.89
C VAL A 135 5.99 -7.50 -11.48
N GLY A 136 7.23 -7.71 -11.92
CA GLY A 136 8.36 -6.82 -11.62
C GLY A 136 8.37 -5.50 -12.40
N LYS A 137 7.50 -5.34 -13.41
CA LYS A 137 7.42 -4.13 -14.24
C LYS A 137 6.61 -3.02 -13.56
N ASP A 138 7.28 -1.92 -13.20
CA ASP A 138 6.72 -0.79 -12.45
C ASP A 138 5.65 0.01 -13.22
N ASP A 139 5.57 -0.14 -14.55
CA ASP A 139 4.61 0.53 -15.43
C ASP A 139 3.28 -0.21 -15.58
N ILE A 140 3.19 -1.44 -15.05
CA ILE A 140 1.97 -2.24 -15.12
C ILE A 140 1.23 -2.20 -13.78
N ASP A 141 -0.06 -1.86 -13.86
CA ASP A 141 -0.97 -1.88 -12.71
C ASP A 141 -1.09 -3.31 -12.16
N LEU A 142 -0.56 -3.51 -10.95
CA LEU A 142 -0.52 -4.82 -10.31
C LEU A 142 -1.91 -5.45 -10.17
N PHE A 143 -2.94 -4.61 -10.00
CA PHE A 143 -4.31 -5.06 -9.78
C PHE A 143 -5.00 -5.51 -11.08
N VAL A 144 -4.49 -5.09 -12.24
CA VAL A 144 -4.90 -5.62 -13.56
C VAL A 144 -4.21 -6.97 -13.83
N ILE A 145 -2.96 -7.11 -13.39
CA ILE A 145 -2.17 -8.33 -13.60
C ILE A 145 -2.65 -9.48 -12.72
N ILE A 146 -3.07 -9.24 -11.46
CA ILE A 146 -3.45 -10.32 -10.53
C ILE A 146 -4.59 -11.20 -11.08
N GLY A 147 -5.65 -10.58 -11.60
CA GLY A 147 -6.75 -11.31 -12.25
C GLY A 147 -6.31 -12.02 -13.54
N SER A 148 -5.30 -11.48 -14.22
CA SER A 148 -4.70 -12.07 -15.41
C SER A 148 -3.80 -13.27 -15.08
N ILE A 149 -3.04 -13.22 -13.97
CA ILE A 149 -2.22 -14.34 -13.47
C ILE A 149 -3.12 -15.52 -13.09
N GLN A 150 -4.22 -15.26 -12.39
CA GLN A 150 -5.16 -16.31 -12.03
C GLN A 150 -5.73 -17.00 -13.27
N LYS A 151 -6.26 -16.22 -14.23
CA LYS A 151 -6.78 -16.77 -15.49
C LYS A 151 -5.72 -17.48 -16.32
N TYR A 152 -4.48 -16.99 -16.31
CA TYR A 152 -3.38 -17.59 -17.04
C TYR A 152 -2.99 -18.93 -16.43
N LEU A 153 -2.85 -19.04 -15.10
CA LEU A 153 -2.59 -20.32 -14.41
C LEU A 153 -3.73 -21.34 -14.64
N GLU A 154 -4.98 -20.90 -14.50
CA GLU A 154 -6.16 -21.73 -14.74
C GLU A 154 -6.20 -22.24 -16.19
N SER A 155 -5.78 -21.43 -17.18
CA SER A 155 -5.75 -21.83 -18.59
C SER A 155 -4.71 -22.90 -18.94
N TYR A 156 -3.70 -23.10 -18.08
CA TYR A 156 -2.68 -24.14 -18.23
C TYR A 156 -2.98 -25.41 -17.42
N GLY A 157 -4.15 -25.50 -16.78
CA GLY A 157 -4.60 -26.70 -16.06
C GLY A 157 -3.97 -26.90 -14.67
N GLU A 158 -3.28 -25.87 -14.16
CA GLU A 158 -2.62 -25.90 -12.86
C GLU A 158 -3.47 -25.19 -11.80
N ASP A 159 -3.60 -25.84 -10.64
CA ASP A 159 -4.27 -25.23 -9.49
C ASP A 159 -3.38 -24.11 -8.93
N VAL A 160 -3.92 -22.88 -8.86
CA VAL A 160 -3.19 -21.73 -8.31
C VAL A 160 -2.66 -22.10 -6.91
N PRO A 161 -1.33 -22.07 -6.67
CA PRO A 161 -0.72 -22.45 -5.40
C PRO A 161 -1.39 -21.74 -4.23
N LYS A 162 -1.59 -22.44 -3.11
CA LYS A 162 -2.33 -21.90 -1.94
C LYS A 162 -1.74 -20.58 -1.43
N SER A 163 -0.41 -20.44 -1.48
CA SER A 163 0.36 -19.22 -1.19
C SER A 163 -0.10 -18.03 -2.03
N ILE A 164 -0.24 -18.24 -3.34
CA ILE A 164 -0.68 -17.25 -4.32
C ILE A 164 -2.20 -17.02 -4.19
N ARG A 165 -2.99 -18.09 -4.06
CA ARG A 165 -4.45 -18.04 -3.94
C ARG A 165 -4.90 -17.25 -2.70
N LEU A 166 -4.25 -17.46 -1.56
CA LEU A 166 -4.52 -16.69 -0.33
C LEU A 166 -4.18 -15.21 -0.51
N LEU A 167 -3.07 -14.90 -1.20
CA LEU A 167 -2.71 -13.53 -1.51
C LEU A 167 -3.77 -12.91 -2.44
N ILE A 168 -4.09 -13.55 -3.56
CA ILE A 168 -5.07 -13.10 -4.55
C ILE A 168 -6.45 -12.88 -3.93
N ASN A 169 -6.95 -13.81 -3.11
CA ASN A 169 -8.27 -13.73 -2.49
C ASN A 169 -8.37 -12.67 -1.38
N SER A 170 -7.24 -12.24 -0.81
CA SER A 170 -7.22 -11.15 0.19
C SER A 170 -7.32 -9.75 -0.44
N LEU A 171 -7.13 -9.64 -1.75
CA LEU A 171 -6.97 -8.40 -2.51
C LEU A 171 -8.20 -7.87 -3.27
N PRO A 172 -9.28 -8.61 -3.65
CA PRO A 172 -10.18 -8.12 -4.70
C PRO A 172 -11.18 -7.05 -4.22
N GLN A 173 -11.85 -7.26 -3.09
CA GLN A 173 -12.94 -6.39 -2.65
C GLN A 173 -12.43 -5.09 -2.01
N ARG A 174 -11.43 -5.24 -1.14
CA ARG A 174 -10.82 -4.11 -0.42
C ARG A 174 -10.10 -3.16 -1.36
N ILE A 175 -9.47 -3.63 -2.44
CA ILE A 175 -8.66 -2.76 -3.31
C ILE A 175 -9.48 -2.06 -4.39
N GLN A 176 -10.54 -2.69 -4.90
CA GLN A 176 -11.48 -2.03 -5.82
C GLN A 176 -12.18 -0.84 -5.15
N GLU A 177 -12.62 -0.99 -3.90
CA GLU A 177 -13.18 0.11 -3.08
C GLU A 177 -12.16 1.23 -2.86
N LEU A 178 -10.88 0.90 -2.64
CA LEU A 178 -9.85 1.90 -2.31
C LEU A 178 -9.31 2.66 -3.54
N LYS A 179 -9.18 2.01 -4.71
CA LYS A 179 -8.72 2.65 -5.96
C LYS A 179 -9.83 3.46 -6.61
N SER A 180 -11.06 2.94 -6.67
CA SER A 180 -12.21 3.71 -7.18
C SER A 180 -12.42 4.98 -6.36
N ASN A 181 -12.44 4.89 -5.03
CA ASN A 181 -12.57 6.05 -4.16
C ASN A 181 -11.41 7.03 -4.27
N THR A 182 -10.17 6.57 -4.42
CA THR A 182 -9.01 7.47 -4.58
C THR A 182 -9.00 8.14 -5.95
N GLN A 183 -9.33 7.42 -7.02
CA GLN A 183 -9.48 7.98 -8.35
C GLN A 183 -10.65 8.97 -8.41
N LEU A 184 -11.79 8.64 -7.79
CA LEU A 184 -12.96 9.52 -7.65
C LEU A 184 -12.62 10.77 -6.84
N LYS A 185 -11.91 10.64 -5.71
CA LYS A 185 -11.45 11.78 -4.89
C LYS A 185 -10.45 12.67 -5.62
N ASN A 186 -9.51 12.09 -6.37
CA ASN A 186 -8.57 12.84 -7.19
C ASN A 186 -9.29 13.54 -8.34
N LEU A 187 -10.22 12.86 -9.03
CA LEU A 187 -11.06 13.44 -10.06
C LEU A 187 -11.90 14.59 -9.50
N LEU A 188 -12.52 14.41 -8.34
CA LEU A 188 -13.26 15.45 -7.62
C LEU A 188 -12.37 16.65 -7.28
N HIS A 189 -11.14 16.40 -6.81
CA HIS A 189 -10.17 17.45 -6.51
C HIS A 189 -9.80 18.25 -7.78
N TYR A 190 -9.50 17.57 -8.89
CA TYR A 190 -9.21 18.21 -10.17
C TYR A 190 -10.42 18.99 -10.71
N LEU A 191 -11.62 18.43 -10.59
CA LEU A 191 -12.86 19.09 -11.01
C LEU A 191 -13.12 20.35 -10.17
N LYS A 192 -12.94 20.29 -8.84
CA LYS A 192 -13.05 21.45 -7.93
C LYS A 192 -12.01 22.53 -8.27
N ALA A 193 -10.77 22.14 -8.53
CA ALA A 193 -9.70 23.04 -8.96
C ALA A 193 -9.95 23.63 -10.37
N PHE A 194 -10.66 22.90 -11.23
CA PHE A 194 -11.06 23.38 -12.54
C PHE A 194 -12.26 24.35 -12.44
N GLN A 195 -13.27 24.05 -11.63
CA GLN A 195 -14.44 24.90 -11.40
C GLN A 195 -14.06 26.27 -10.79
N SER A 196 -13.09 26.30 -9.87
CA SER A 196 -12.59 27.55 -9.29
C SER A 196 -11.89 28.45 -10.31
N ARG A 197 -11.42 27.89 -11.43
CA ARG A 197 -10.78 28.62 -12.54
C ARG A 197 -11.73 28.90 -13.70
N PHE A 198 -12.71 28.04 -13.93
CA PHE A 198 -13.67 28.10 -15.02
C PHE A 198 -15.05 27.66 -14.52
N ALA A 199 -15.85 28.62 -14.05
CA ALA A 199 -17.19 28.34 -13.54
C ALA A 199 -18.07 27.77 -14.67
N ASN A 200 -18.57 26.54 -14.49
CA ASN A 200 -19.43 25.85 -15.45
C ASN A 200 -20.46 25.00 -14.69
N GLU A 201 -21.72 25.11 -15.09
CA GLU A 201 -22.87 24.41 -14.52
C GLU A 201 -22.74 22.89 -14.59
N LYS A 202 -22.21 22.33 -15.71
CA LYS A 202 -21.97 20.89 -15.86
C LYS A 202 -20.90 20.37 -14.91
N THR A 203 -19.82 21.13 -14.71
CA THR A 203 -18.75 20.78 -13.77
C THR A 203 -19.26 20.81 -12.33
N SER A 204 -20.13 21.77 -12.01
CA SER A 204 -20.76 21.91 -10.68
C SER A 204 -21.63 20.69 -10.34
N LEU A 205 -22.45 20.24 -11.30
CA LEU A 205 -23.32 19.08 -11.16
C LEU A 205 -22.53 17.76 -11.01
N LEU A 206 -21.43 17.62 -11.75
CA LEU A 206 -20.51 16.49 -11.63
C LEU A 206 -19.82 16.44 -10.26
N ILE A 207 -19.40 17.59 -9.73
CA ILE A 207 -18.79 17.71 -8.39
C ILE A 207 -19.80 17.32 -7.30
N GLU A 208 -21.05 17.75 -7.42
CA GLU A 208 -22.12 17.42 -6.49
C GLU A 208 -22.44 15.91 -6.50
N GLN A 209 -22.60 15.32 -7.68
CA GLN A 209 -22.84 13.88 -7.84
C GLN A 209 -21.69 13.03 -7.26
N LEU A 210 -20.44 13.40 -7.56
CA LEU A 210 -19.26 12.72 -7.05
C LEU A 210 -19.08 12.89 -5.54
N SER A 211 -19.43 14.05 -4.98
CA SER A 211 -19.36 14.29 -3.52
C SER A 211 -20.41 13.46 -2.79
N ASN A 212 -21.65 13.43 -3.28
CA ASN A 212 -22.73 12.63 -2.69
C ASN A 212 -22.43 11.12 -2.74
N HIS A 213 -21.80 10.63 -3.81
CA HIS A 213 -21.39 9.22 -3.91
C HIS A 213 -20.33 8.85 -2.87
N LEU A 214 -19.42 9.78 -2.53
CA LEU A 214 -18.36 9.59 -1.54
C LEU A 214 -18.83 9.76 -0.08
N GLU A 215 -19.95 10.43 0.16
CA GLU A 215 -20.54 10.63 1.51
C GLU A 215 -21.39 9.44 1.98
N VAL A 216 -21.91 8.62 1.06
CA VAL A 216 -22.75 7.44 1.38
C VAL A 216 -21.93 6.24 1.90
N GLU A 217 -20.60 6.28 1.80
CA GLU A 217 -19.69 5.19 2.22
C GLU A 217 -18.96 5.45 3.57
N ILE A 218 -19.41 6.41 4.39
CA ILE A 218 -18.92 6.66 5.77
C ILE A 218 -19.95 6.16 6.80
#